data_AF-A0A7J4LBB6-F1
#
_entry.id   AF-A0A7J4LBB6-F1
#
_cell.length_a   1.000
_cell.length_b   1.000
_cell.length_c   1.000
_cell.angle_alpha   90.00
_cell.angle_beta   90.00
_cell.angle_gamma   90.00
#
_symmetry.space_group_name_H-M   'P 1'
#
loop_
_entity.id
_entity.type
_entity.pdbx_description
1 polymer ?
#
loop_
_entity_poly.entity_id
_entity_poly.type
_entity_poly.pdbx_seq_one_letter_code
_entity_poly.pdbx_strand_id
1 'polypeptide(L)'
;MISFSKLHGNGNDFILIDEFNGPVVPDNEKSNFSLKVCDRHFGVGGDGVLFLSKPDPSGSSADLKMRIFNSDGSEAEMCGNGIRCLIKYAVDAQYIDKNSLFVETLAGCIKAYYNFEGQDLVVKVKLSAPKFIFSNREFDGLLLSLVNTGVPHAVIFVDDVKSVDLKKIAPKIRYSTEISPDGCNVNFAQL
;
A
#
# COMPACT_ATOMS: atom_id res chain seq x y z
N MET A 1 2.85 1.87 26.37
CA MET A 1 3.45 0.88 25.46
C MET A 1 2.35 0.38 24.56
N ILE A 2 2.55 0.37 23.24
CA ILE A 2 1.54 -0.08 22.26
C ILE A 2 2.05 -1.38 21.64
N SER A 3 1.24 -2.43 21.67
CA SER A 3 1.56 -3.69 21.01
C SER A 3 1.45 -3.55 19.49
N PHE A 4 2.31 -4.25 18.76
CA PHE A 4 2.30 -4.25 17.31
C PHE A 4 2.61 -5.63 16.75
N SER A 5 2.26 -5.85 15.49
CA SER A 5 2.71 -6.99 14.69
C SER A 5 3.54 -6.49 13.52
N LYS A 6 4.63 -7.18 13.18
CA LYS A 6 5.42 -6.86 12.00
C LYS A 6 5.12 -7.88 10.90
N LEU A 7 4.67 -7.40 9.75
CA LEU A 7 4.27 -8.24 8.61
C LEU A 7 4.99 -7.76 7.35
N HIS A 8 5.09 -8.62 6.34
CA HIS A 8 5.54 -8.20 5.03
C HIS A 8 4.71 -8.84 3.91
N GLY A 9 4.64 -8.17 2.77
CA GLY A 9 4.02 -8.67 1.54
C GLY A 9 4.97 -8.42 0.37
N ASN A 10 5.53 -9.50 -0.21
CA ASN A 10 6.50 -9.44 -1.32
C ASN A 10 7.65 -8.44 -1.09
N GLY A 11 8.24 -8.45 0.10
CA GLY A 11 9.38 -7.61 0.47
C GLY A 11 9.04 -6.24 1.05
N ASN A 12 7.79 -5.78 0.92
CA ASN A 12 7.33 -4.55 1.55
C ASN A 12 6.90 -4.84 3.00
N ASP A 13 7.59 -4.29 4.00
CA ASP A 13 7.37 -4.57 5.43
C ASP A 13 6.61 -3.45 6.16
N PHE A 14 5.72 -3.85 7.07
CA PHE A 14 4.81 -2.96 7.79
C PHE A 14 4.79 -3.26 9.28
N ILE A 15 4.67 -2.19 10.07
CA ILE A 15 4.24 -2.28 11.46
C ILE A 15 2.71 -2.17 11.49
N LEU A 16 2.01 -3.17 12.00
CA LEU A 16 0.57 -3.15 12.18
C LEU A 16 0.22 -2.81 13.63
N ILE A 17 -0.58 -1.77 13.81
CA ILE A 17 -1.20 -1.37 15.07
C ILE A 17 -2.67 -1.81 15.02
N ASP A 18 -3.05 -2.63 16.00
CA ASP A 18 -4.43 -3.09 16.17
C ASP A 18 -5.23 -2.08 17.00
N GLU A 19 -6.00 -1.26 16.31
CA GLU A 19 -6.96 -0.30 16.86
C GLU A 19 -8.40 -0.85 16.83
N PHE A 20 -8.59 -2.13 16.48
CA PHE A 20 -9.91 -2.74 16.35
C PHE A 20 -10.52 -2.99 17.73
N ASN A 21 -9.72 -3.54 18.65
CA ASN A 21 -10.04 -3.67 20.08
C ASN A 21 -8.93 -3.11 20.99
N GLY A 22 -7.85 -2.57 20.41
CA GLY A 22 -6.71 -2.01 21.14
C GLY A 22 -6.77 -0.49 21.29
N PRO A 23 -5.72 0.11 21.88
CA PRO A 23 -5.60 1.56 22.00
C PRO A 23 -5.47 2.21 20.62
N VAL A 24 -6.15 3.35 20.45
CA VAL A 24 -6.13 4.14 19.22
C VAL A 24 -5.05 5.21 19.33
N VAL A 25 -4.14 5.26 18.35
CA VAL A 25 -3.23 6.39 18.16
C VAL A 25 -4.05 7.57 17.63
N PRO A 26 -4.03 8.76 18.27
CA PRO A 26 -4.78 9.91 17.78
C PRO A 26 -4.46 10.24 16.32
N ASP A 27 -5.47 10.63 15.55
CA ASP A 27 -5.33 10.85 14.10
C ASP A 27 -4.27 11.90 13.75
N ASN A 28 -4.17 12.96 14.55
CA ASN A 28 -3.16 14.02 14.42
C ASN A 28 -1.74 13.56 14.81
N GLU A 29 -1.58 12.41 15.45
CA GLU A 29 -0.28 11.86 15.85
C GLU A 29 0.21 10.73 14.92
N LYS A 30 -0.65 10.11 14.11
CA LYS A 30 -0.29 8.95 13.28
C LYS A 30 0.89 9.22 12.34
N SER A 31 0.99 10.42 11.78
CA SER A 31 2.11 10.82 10.92
C SER A 31 3.45 10.80 11.69
N ASN A 32 3.51 11.49 12.83
CA ASN A 32 4.71 11.54 13.67
C ASN A 32 5.04 10.19 14.32
N PHE A 33 4.01 9.41 14.68
CA PHE A 33 4.16 8.04 15.14
C PHE A 33 4.86 7.19 14.08
N SER A 34 4.41 7.28 12.83
CA SER A 34 4.94 6.48 11.72
C SER A 34 6.38 6.85 11.38
N LEU A 35 6.72 8.14 11.36
CA LEU A 35 8.10 8.62 11.21
C LEU A 35 9.05 7.97 12.24
N LYS A 36 8.65 7.94 13.52
CA LYS A 36 9.48 7.39 14.60
C LYS A 36 9.61 5.87 14.55
N VAL A 37 8.50 5.17 14.32
CA VAL A 37 8.47 3.70 14.40
C VAL A 37 9.07 3.06 13.15
N CYS A 38 8.94 3.69 11.98
CA CYS A 38 9.52 3.20 10.73
C CYS A 38 11.03 3.46 10.61
N ASP A 39 11.62 4.30 11.46
CA ASP A 39 13.07 4.47 11.50
C ASP A 39 13.75 3.11 11.75
N ARG A 40 14.63 2.69 10.84
CA ARG A 40 15.27 1.37 10.89
C ARG A 40 16.41 1.26 11.90
N HIS A 41 16.91 2.37 12.43
CA HIS A 41 18.01 2.41 13.40
C HIS A 41 17.52 2.65 14.83
N PHE A 42 16.55 3.53 15.00
CA PHE A 42 16.04 4.00 16.29
C PHE A 42 14.59 3.58 16.56
N GLY A 43 13.90 3.04 15.57
CA GLY A 43 12.56 2.48 15.68
C GLY A 43 12.53 0.96 15.47
N VAL A 44 11.36 0.46 15.08
CA VAL A 44 11.15 -0.95 14.69
C VAL A 44 11.65 -1.21 13.27
N GLY A 45 11.61 -0.18 12.43
CA GLY A 45 11.92 -0.25 11.01
C GLY A 45 10.76 -0.81 10.19
N GLY A 46 10.42 -0.14 9.09
CA GLY A 46 9.43 -0.62 8.13
C GLY A 46 9.19 0.40 7.04
N ASP A 47 8.56 -0.01 5.95
CA ASP A 47 8.19 0.91 4.86
C ASP A 47 6.94 1.74 5.19
N GLY A 48 6.16 1.31 6.18
CA GLY A 48 5.00 2.04 6.69
C GLY A 48 4.34 1.41 7.90
N VAL A 49 3.35 2.11 8.44
CA VAL A 49 2.49 1.67 9.54
C VAL A 49 1.07 1.45 9.02
N LEU A 50 0.51 0.27 9.32
CA LEU A 50 -0.89 -0.08 9.07
C LEU A 50 -1.67 0.10 10.38
N PHE A 51 -2.74 0.88 10.35
CA PHE A 51 -3.68 0.98 11.45
C PHE A 51 -4.95 0.23 11.07
N LEU A 52 -5.24 -0.85 11.79
CA LEU A 52 -6.45 -1.64 11.61
C LEU A 52 -7.47 -1.22 12.65
N SER A 53 -8.63 -0.71 12.22
CA SER A 53 -9.71 -0.28 13.12
C SER A 53 -11.07 -0.79 12.67
N LYS A 54 -12.09 -0.57 13.51
CA LYS A 54 -13.48 -0.81 13.14
C LYS A 54 -13.89 0.18 12.04
N PRO A 55 -14.70 -0.25 11.06
CA PRO A 55 -15.26 0.64 10.04
C PRO A 55 -16.12 1.74 10.67
N ASP A 56 -16.27 2.85 9.95
CA ASP A 56 -17.14 3.93 10.43
C ASP A 56 -18.59 3.42 10.55
N PRO A 57 -19.27 3.56 11.71
CA PRO A 57 -20.65 3.13 11.90
C PRO A 57 -21.64 3.80 10.93
N SER A 58 -21.30 4.99 10.43
CA SER A 58 -22.06 5.76 9.46
C SER A 58 -21.64 5.51 8.00
N GLY A 59 -20.54 4.77 7.81
CA GLY A 59 -19.94 4.45 6.52
C GLY A 59 -20.59 3.26 5.81
N SER A 60 -20.07 2.96 4.61
CA SER A 60 -20.44 1.79 3.81
C SER A 60 -20.38 0.49 4.62
N SER A 61 -21.02 -0.58 4.14
CA SER A 61 -21.03 -1.95 4.66
C SER A 61 -19.64 -2.66 4.65
N ALA A 62 -18.62 -1.95 5.13
CA ALA A 62 -17.25 -2.40 5.31
C ALA A 62 -17.13 -3.26 6.57
N ASP A 63 -16.12 -4.12 6.57
CA ASP A 63 -15.83 -5.07 7.64
C ASP A 63 -14.66 -4.63 8.50
N LEU A 64 -13.69 -3.98 7.86
CA LEU A 64 -12.46 -3.48 8.45
C LEU A 64 -12.21 -2.06 7.93
N LYS A 65 -11.52 -1.25 8.71
CA LYS A 65 -10.93 0.01 8.26
C LYS A 65 -9.42 -0.07 8.31
N MET A 66 -8.80 0.41 7.25
CA MET A 66 -7.35 0.50 7.11
C MET A 66 -6.95 1.95 6.87
N ARG A 67 -6.00 2.42 7.68
CA ARG A 67 -5.17 3.58 7.33
C ARG A 67 -3.73 3.13 7.17
N ILE A 68 -3.01 3.75 6.24
CA ILE A 68 -1.60 3.46 5.99
C ILE A 68 -0.82 4.76 5.96
N PHE A 69 0.25 4.81 6.76
CA PHE A 69 1.21 5.91 6.76
C PHE A 69 2.56 5.38 6.30
N ASN A 70 3.17 6.04 5.32
CA ASN A 70 4.50 5.70 4.83
C ASN A 70 5.58 6.04 5.88
N SER A 71 6.79 5.54 5.67
CA SER A 71 7.95 5.85 6.52
C SER A 71 8.31 7.34 6.60
N ASP A 72 7.86 8.16 5.64
CA ASP A 72 8.02 9.61 5.63
C ASP A 72 6.87 10.37 6.33
N GLY A 73 5.93 9.65 6.94
CA GLY A 73 4.78 10.21 7.64
C GLY A 73 3.62 10.65 6.75
N SER A 74 3.72 10.50 5.42
CA SER A 74 2.59 10.75 4.51
C SER A 74 1.54 9.64 4.60
N GLU A 75 0.26 10.00 4.49
CA GLU A 75 -0.82 9.01 4.41
C GLU A 75 -1.03 8.58 2.96
N ALA A 76 -1.01 7.27 2.71
CA ALA A 76 -1.25 6.72 1.37
C ALA A 76 -2.71 6.35 1.18
N GLU A 77 -3.23 6.51 -0.03
CA GLU A 77 -4.62 6.19 -0.34
C GLU A 77 -4.92 4.70 -0.24
N MET A 78 -3.99 3.88 -0.74
CA MET A 78 -4.10 2.43 -0.81
C MET A 78 -2.73 1.78 -1.00
N CYS A 79 -2.53 0.60 -0.40
CA CYS A 79 -1.37 -0.26 -0.68
C CYS A 79 -1.82 -1.72 -0.78
N GLY A 80 -1.64 -2.31 -1.97
CA GLY A 80 -2.02 -3.70 -2.24
C GLY A 80 -1.27 -4.72 -1.37
N ASN A 81 -0.02 -4.45 -0.99
CA ASN A 81 0.74 -5.31 -0.07
C ASN A 81 0.22 -5.14 1.36
N GLY A 82 0.04 -3.89 1.80
CA GLY A 82 -0.42 -3.56 3.15
C GLY A 82 -1.79 -4.14 3.46
N ILE A 83 -2.76 -4.04 2.55
CA ILE A 83 -4.09 -4.60 2.74
C ILE A 83 -4.07 -6.15 2.86
N ARG A 84 -3.17 -6.85 2.15
CA ARG A 84 -3.01 -8.30 2.32
C ARG A 84 -2.46 -8.66 3.70
N CYS A 85 -1.47 -7.91 4.18
CA CYS A 85 -0.95 -8.07 5.54
C CYS A 85 -2.03 -7.79 6.60
N LEU A 86 -2.80 -6.72 6.43
CA LEU A 86 -3.89 -6.37 7.35
C LEU A 86 -4.99 -7.43 7.38
N ILE A 87 -5.37 -7.98 6.22
CA ILE A 87 -6.35 -9.07 6.15
C ILE A 87 -5.79 -10.33 6.82
N LYS A 88 -4.52 -10.69 6.58
CA LYS A 88 -3.88 -11.82 7.28
C LYS A 88 -3.98 -11.67 8.79
N TYR A 89 -3.63 -10.48 9.31
CA TYR A 89 -3.73 -10.21 10.73
C TYR A 89 -5.19 -10.30 11.23
N ALA A 90 -6.15 -9.73 10.51
CA ALA A 90 -7.56 -9.77 10.90
C ALA A 90 -8.14 -11.20 10.91
N VAL A 91 -7.70 -12.08 10.01
CA VAL A 91 -8.03 -13.52 10.04
C VAL A 91 -7.45 -14.17 11.28
N ASP A 92 -6.16 -13.95 11.56
CA ASP A 92 -5.48 -14.55 12.72
C ASP A 92 -6.08 -14.08 14.05
N ALA A 93 -6.48 -12.81 14.13
CA ALA A 93 -7.14 -12.20 15.28
C ALA A 93 -8.65 -12.51 15.36
N GLN A 94 -9.19 -13.27 14.40
CA GLN A 94 -10.61 -13.67 14.33
C GLN A 94 -11.60 -12.49 14.29
N TYR A 95 -11.20 -11.37 13.67
CA TYR A 95 -12.08 -10.20 13.48
C TYR A 95 -13.02 -10.33 12.28
N ILE A 96 -12.74 -11.29 11.40
CA ILE A 96 -13.55 -11.61 10.22
C ILE A 96 -13.74 -13.12 10.13
N ASP A 97 -14.95 -13.55 9.78
CA ASP A 97 -15.37 -14.96 9.70
C ASP A 97 -15.95 -15.33 8.33
N LYS A 98 -15.72 -14.47 7.32
CA LYS A 98 -16.23 -14.64 5.95
C LYS A 98 -15.14 -14.46 4.90
N ASN A 99 -15.19 -15.29 3.85
CA ASN A 99 -14.19 -15.31 2.79
C ASN A 99 -14.22 -14.11 1.84
N SER A 100 -15.30 -13.33 1.82
CA SER A 100 -15.44 -12.10 1.03
C SER A 100 -15.72 -10.95 1.97
N LEU A 101 -14.93 -9.90 1.87
CA LEU A 101 -15.01 -8.74 2.75
C LEU A 101 -14.75 -7.43 2.02
N PHE A 102 -15.11 -6.35 2.68
CA PHE A 102 -14.82 -4.98 2.27
C PHE A 102 -13.93 -4.30 3.30
N VAL A 103 -12.87 -3.65 2.83
CA VAL A 103 -11.95 -2.85 3.65
C VAL A 103 -12.12 -1.39 3.28
N GLU A 104 -12.54 -0.58 4.24
CA GLU A 104 -12.57 0.88 4.10
C GLU A 104 -11.13 1.42 4.06
N THR A 105 -10.81 2.20 3.04
CA THR A 105 -9.51 2.87 2.86
C THR A 105 -9.73 4.31 2.44
N LEU A 106 -8.65 5.11 2.40
CA LEU A 106 -8.72 6.48 1.88
C LEU A 106 -9.08 6.52 0.38
N ALA A 107 -8.73 5.47 -0.40
CA ALA A 107 -9.19 5.28 -1.78
C ALA A 107 -10.66 4.80 -1.92
N GLY A 108 -11.39 4.70 -0.81
CA GLY A 108 -12.74 4.13 -0.74
C GLY A 108 -12.76 2.65 -0.33
N CYS A 109 -13.90 1.99 -0.54
CA CYS A 109 -14.14 0.65 -0.03
C CYS A 109 -13.61 -0.42 -1.00
N ILE A 110 -12.59 -1.18 -0.58
CA ILE A 110 -11.89 -2.17 -1.41
C ILE A 110 -12.44 -3.57 -1.11
N LYS A 111 -12.88 -4.27 -2.16
CA LYS A 111 -13.32 -5.66 -2.03
C LYS A 111 -12.10 -6.59 -2.00
N ALA A 112 -12.08 -7.50 -1.05
CA ALA A 112 -11.07 -8.54 -0.94
C ALA A 112 -11.70 -9.91 -0.70
N TYR A 113 -10.90 -10.93 -0.96
CA TYR A 113 -11.23 -12.32 -0.71
C TYR A 113 -10.05 -13.00 -0.03
N TYR A 114 -10.33 -13.96 0.82
CA TYR A 114 -9.30 -14.88 1.29
C TYR A 114 -9.79 -16.32 1.29
N ASN A 115 -8.84 -17.23 1.14
CA ASN A 115 -9.04 -18.66 1.27
C ASN A 115 -7.75 -19.29 1.82
N PHE A 116 -7.90 -20.45 2.44
CA PHE A 116 -6.74 -21.28 2.77
C PHE A 116 -6.43 -22.22 1.62
N GLU A 117 -5.18 -22.30 1.23
CA GLU A 117 -4.62 -23.30 0.31
C GLU A 117 -3.69 -24.19 1.14
N GLY A 118 -4.23 -25.30 1.67
CA GLY A 118 -3.55 -26.07 2.72
C GLY A 118 -3.50 -25.28 4.03
N GLN A 119 -2.30 -24.98 4.52
CA GLN A 119 -2.08 -24.16 5.72
C GLN A 119 -1.86 -22.67 5.38
N ASP A 120 -1.67 -22.35 4.10
CA ASP A 120 -1.33 -21.00 3.67
C ASP A 120 -2.59 -20.16 3.46
N LEU A 121 -2.60 -18.95 4.00
CA LEU A 121 -3.65 -17.97 3.70
C LEU A 121 -3.33 -17.24 2.40
N VAL A 122 -4.21 -17.37 1.42
CA VAL A 122 -4.17 -16.62 0.16
C VAL A 122 -5.16 -15.48 0.21
N VAL A 123 -4.68 -14.25 0.01
CA VAL A 123 -5.50 -13.04 -0.02
C VAL A 123 -5.50 -12.45 -1.43
N LYS A 124 -6.68 -12.25 -2.00
CA LYS A 124 -6.91 -11.62 -3.30
C LYS A 124 -7.59 -10.27 -3.11
N VAL A 125 -7.01 -9.22 -3.65
CA VAL A 125 -7.51 -7.84 -3.53
C VAL A 125 -8.05 -7.41 -4.88
N LYS A 126 -9.29 -6.91 -4.93
CA LYS A 126 -9.86 -6.38 -6.16
C LYS A 126 -9.34 -4.96 -6.38
N LEU A 127 -8.31 -4.84 -7.23
CA LEU A 127 -7.79 -3.55 -7.66
C LEU A 127 -8.75 -2.85 -8.62
N SER A 128 -8.62 -1.53 -8.70
CA SER A 128 -9.33 -0.73 -9.69
C SER A 128 -8.93 -1.16 -11.11
N ALA A 129 -9.90 -1.11 -12.03
CA ALA A 129 -9.60 -1.35 -13.43
C ALA A 129 -8.53 -0.33 -13.90
N PRO A 130 -7.52 -0.77 -14.68
CA PRO A 130 -6.47 0.13 -15.13
C PRO A 130 -7.05 1.21 -16.03
N LYS A 131 -6.75 2.47 -15.71
CA LYS A 131 -7.05 3.63 -16.54
C LYS A 131 -5.76 4.11 -17.20
N PHE A 132 -5.65 3.94 -18.51
CA PHE A 132 -4.56 4.49 -19.29
C PHE A 132 -4.72 6.01 -19.40
N ILE A 133 -3.75 6.77 -18.90
CA ILE A 133 -3.71 8.22 -19.01
C ILE A 133 -3.03 8.60 -20.34
N PHE A 134 -1.88 7.99 -20.61
CA PHE A 134 -1.24 8.01 -21.92
C PHE A 134 -0.39 6.77 -22.12
N SER A 135 -0.10 6.44 -23.37
CA SER A 135 0.75 5.32 -23.75
C SER A 135 1.88 5.79 -24.64
N ASN A 136 3.06 5.18 -24.48
CA ASN A 136 4.22 5.37 -25.35
C ASN A 136 4.60 6.85 -25.55
N ARG A 137 4.69 7.61 -24.44
CA ARG A 137 5.22 8.97 -24.46
C ARG A 137 6.72 8.93 -24.20
N GLU A 138 7.49 9.66 -25.00
CA GLU A 138 8.92 9.84 -24.77
C GLU A 138 9.16 10.85 -23.63
N PHE A 139 10.06 10.52 -22.71
CA PHE A 139 10.54 11.41 -21.65
C PHE A 139 11.96 11.01 -21.25
N ASP A 140 12.90 11.95 -21.29
CA ASP A 140 14.33 11.71 -20.97
C ASP A 140 14.94 10.52 -21.74
N GLY A 141 14.55 10.36 -23.02
CA GLY A 141 15.00 9.27 -23.89
C GLY A 141 14.38 7.90 -23.60
N LEU A 142 13.35 7.83 -22.75
CA LEU A 142 12.63 6.60 -22.41
C LEU A 142 11.20 6.67 -22.93
N LEU A 143 10.70 5.54 -23.42
CA LEU A 143 9.30 5.37 -23.80
C LEU A 143 8.51 4.84 -22.60
N LEU A 144 7.58 5.64 -22.08
CA LEU A 144 6.79 5.29 -20.90
C LEU A 144 5.29 5.43 -21.13
N SER A 145 4.53 4.60 -20.43
CA SER A 145 3.06 4.66 -20.37
C SER A 145 2.62 4.98 -18.95
N LEU A 146 1.71 5.93 -18.78
CA LEU A 146 1.15 6.26 -17.48
C LEU A 146 -0.22 5.57 -17.32
N VAL A 147 -0.32 4.69 -16.32
CA VAL A 147 -1.51 3.92 -16.01
C VAL A 147 -1.87 4.16 -14.55
N ASN A 148 -3.15 4.37 -14.26
CA ASN A 148 -3.65 4.47 -12.90
C ASN A 148 -4.45 3.19 -12.55
N THR A 149 -4.02 2.47 -11.51
CA THR A 149 -4.67 1.25 -10.99
C THR A 149 -5.20 1.44 -9.56
N GLY A 150 -5.49 2.69 -9.19
CA GLY A 150 -5.73 3.15 -7.81
C GLY A 150 -4.72 4.22 -7.42
N VAL A 151 -3.47 4.08 -7.83
CA VAL A 151 -2.40 5.09 -7.77
C VAL A 151 -1.69 5.16 -9.13
N PRO A 152 -1.06 6.29 -9.50
CA PRO A 152 -0.39 6.43 -10.79
C PRO A 152 0.91 5.63 -10.88
N HIS A 153 1.11 4.95 -12.01
CA HIS A 153 2.28 4.15 -12.36
C HIS A 153 2.81 4.54 -13.75
N ALA A 154 4.04 5.05 -13.83
CA ALA A 154 4.81 5.19 -15.05
C ALA A 154 5.50 3.86 -15.35
N VAL A 155 5.10 3.18 -16.42
CA VAL A 155 5.61 1.87 -16.83
C VAL A 155 6.53 2.01 -18.04
N ILE A 156 7.75 1.50 -17.93
CA ILE A 156 8.79 1.50 -18.94
C ILE A 156 9.18 0.05 -19.24
N PHE A 157 9.12 -0.35 -20.50
CA PHE A 157 9.65 -1.65 -20.93
C PHE A 157 11.10 -1.49 -21.36
N VAL A 158 11.97 -2.37 -20.88
CA VAL A 158 13.41 -2.40 -21.15
C VAL A 158 13.85 -3.81 -21.50
N ASP A 159 14.96 -3.93 -22.21
CA ASP A 159 15.51 -5.24 -22.61
C ASP A 159 16.10 -6.01 -21.42
N ASP A 160 16.72 -5.30 -20.46
CA ASP A 160 17.25 -5.88 -19.22
C ASP A 160 16.94 -4.97 -18.02
N VAL A 161 16.07 -5.43 -17.11
CA VAL A 161 15.77 -4.68 -15.88
C VAL A 161 16.97 -4.55 -14.94
N LYS A 162 17.95 -5.46 -15.02
CA LYS A 162 19.13 -5.44 -14.14
C LYS A 162 20.13 -4.37 -14.52
N SER A 163 20.11 -3.89 -15.78
CA SER A 163 21.00 -2.83 -16.25
C SER A 163 20.47 -1.42 -15.95
N VAL A 164 19.25 -1.28 -15.43
CA VAL A 164 18.64 0.03 -15.16
C VAL A 164 19.20 0.64 -13.87
N ASP A 165 19.79 1.82 -13.98
CA ASP A 165 20.15 2.64 -12.81
C ASP A 165 18.91 3.34 -12.23
N LEU A 166 18.15 2.60 -11.41
CA LEU A 166 16.90 3.07 -10.81
C LEU A 166 17.08 4.36 -10.00
N LYS A 167 18.18 4.47 -9.25
CA LYS A 167 18.43 5.63 -8.36
C LYS A 167 18.66 6.91 -9.18
N LYS A 168 19.21 6.79 -10.38
CA LYS A 168 19.42 7.91 -11.28
C LYS A 168 18.19 8.27 -12.09
N ILE A 169 17.45 7.27 -12.58
CA ILE A 169 16.38 7.49 -13.57
C ILE A 169 15.03 7.73 -12.89
N ALA A 170 14.65 6.90 -11.91
CA ALA A 170 13.31 6.93 -11.34
C ALA A 170 12.93 8.28 -10.70
N PRO A 171 13.82 9.00 -9.97
CA PRO A 171 13.46 10.30 -9.39
C PRO A 171 13.02 11.35 -10.42
N LYS A 172 13.64 11.34 -11.61
CA LYS A 172 13.29 12.28 -12.68
C LYS A 172 11.86 12.10 -13.17
N ILE A 173 11.35 10.87 -13.16
CA ILE A 173 9.98 10.54 -13.58
C ILE A 173 9.03 10.70 -12.39
N ARG A 174 9.39 10.16 -11.22
CA ARG A 174 8.58 10.18 -9.99
C ARG A 174 8.13 11.58 -9.59
N TYR A 175 9.03 12.56 -9.68
CA TYR A 175 8.78 13.93 -9.24
C TYR A 175 8.48 14.91 -10.39
N SER A 176 8.33 14.40 -11.62
CA SER A 176 8.01 15.25 -12.77
C SER A 176 6.52 15.58 -12.79
N THR A 177 6.21 16.87 -12.61
CA THR A 177 4.85 17.41 -12.74
C THR A 177 4.31 17.33 -14.17
N GLU A 178 5.20 17.21 -15.17
CA GLU A 178 4.83 16.96 -16.57
C GLU A 178 4.26 15.54 -16.77
N ILE A 179 4.79 14.57 -16.01
CA ILE A 179 4.32 13.19 -16.05
C ILE A 179 3.11 13.01 -15.16
N SER A 180 3.19 13.43 -13.90
CA SER A 180 2.09 13.33 -12.95
C SER A 180 2.15 14.48 -11.94
N PRO A 181 1.10 15.31 -11.81
CA PRO A 181 1.11 16.49 -10.93
C PRO A 181 1.50 16.18 -9.48
N ASP A 182 0.98 15.08 -8.94
CA ASP A 182 1.21 14.64 -7.55
C ASP A 182 2.33 13.58 -7.46
N GLY A 183 3.05 13.35 -8.55
CA GLY A 183 4.06 12.32 -8.70
C GLY A 183 3.49 10.93 -8.99
N CYS A 184 4.37 9.97 -9.27
CA CYS A 184 3.97 8.59 -9.60
C CYS A 184 4.95 7.51 -9.11
N ASN A 185 4.46 6.27 -9.10
CA ASN A 185 5.32 5.10 -8.99
C ASN A 185 6.00 4.85 -10.35
N VAL A 186 7.28 4.47 -10.34
CA VAL A 186 8.03 4.22 -11.56
C VAL A 186 8.38 2.74 -11.63
N ASN A 187 7.94 2.09 -12.70
CA ASN A 187 8.05 0.65 -12.90
C ASN A 187 8.84 0.37 -14.18
N PHE A 188 9.91 -0.42 -14.05
CA PHE A 188 10.62 -0.99 -15.17
C PHE A 188 10.24 -2.45 -15.31
N ALA A 189 9.91 -2.88 -16.52
CA ALA A 189 9.50 -4.24 -16.84
C ALA A 189 10.30 -4.78 -18.02
N GLN A 190 10.55 -6.09 -18.02
CA GLN A 190 11.15 -6.84 -19.10
C GLN A 190 10.18 -7.97 -19.46
N LEU A 191 9.98 -8.20 -20.76
CA LEU A 191 9.13 -9.27 -21.28
C LEU A 191 9.90 -10.58 -21.45
#